data_AF-A0A2E4WC68-F1
#
_entry.id   AF-A0A2E4WC68-F1
#
_cell.length_a   1.000
_cell.length_b   1.000
_cell.length_c   1.000
_cell.angle_alpha   90.00
_cell.angle_beta   90.00
_cell.angle_gamma   90.00
#
_symmetry.space_group_name_H-M   'P 1'
#
loop_
_entity.id
_entity.type
_entity.pdbx_description
1 polymer ?
#
loop_
_entity_poly.entity_id
_entity_poly.type
_entity_poly.pdbx_seq_one_letter_code
_entity_poly.pdbx_strand_id
1 'polypeptide(L)'
;MGMKMKGKFGGNCKVCGSKWRVDDDFYWHKNQDNSTVKCIDLECFKEQGGTLNDKQSILGSRNDTIVVKLPDCEVSDDVKRLTEFEDELFITAHHKMKDRYPDEPVSGDRFGRIRSQYVGQLIDIKLVYLLTKILDKE
;
A
#
# COMPACT_ATOMS: atom_id res chain seq x y z
N MET A 1 25.41 10.17 1.08
CA MET A 1 24.19 9.74 0.35
C MET A 1 24.19 10.40 -1.02
N GLY A 2 23.89 9.66 -2.08
CA GLY A 2 24.01 10.13 -3.45
C GLY A 2 22.70 10.66 -4.01
N MET A 3 22.82 11.59 -4.95
CA MET A 3 21.71 12.32 -5.56
C MET A 3 21.97 12.54 -7.05
N LYS A 4 20.88 12.69 -7.81
CA LYS A 4 20.92 13.14 -9.20
C LYS A 4 20.80 14.67 -9.20
N MET A 5 21.75 15.36 -9.83
CA MET A 5 21.80 16.82 -9.89
C MET A 5 22.01 17.32 -11.32
N LYS A 6 21.67 18.58 -11.57
CA LYS A 6 22.00 19.28 -12.82
C LYS A 6 23.37 19.95 -12.73
N GLY A 7 24.17 19.82 -13.78
CA GLY A 7 25.48 20.44 -13.90
C GLY A 7 25.37 21.96 -13.89
N LYS A 8 25.93 22.64 -12.87
CA LYS A 8 26.08 24.11 -12.91
C LYS A 8 27.22 24.57 -13.83
N PHE A 9 28.18 23.67 -14.08
CA PHE A 9 29.37 23.91 -14.90
C PHE A 9 29.68 22.65 -15.70
N GLY A 10 30.23 22.84 -16.90
CA GLY A 10 30.73 21.72 -17.71
C GLY A 10 31.89 21.01 -17.01
N GLY A 11 31.92 19.68 -17.10
CA GLY A 11 32.96 18.87 -16.46
C GLY A 11 33.02 17.47 -17.05
N ASN A 12 33.92 16.65 -16.51
CA ASN A 12 34.11 15.27 -16.94
C ASN A 12 34.36 14.31 -15.77
N CYS A 13 33.97 13.06 -15.97
CA CYS A 13 34.25 11.99 -15.02
C CYS A 13 35.73 11.65 -15.08
N LYS A 14 36.37 11.51 -13.91
CA LYS A 14 37.79 11.17 -13.82
C LYS A 14 38.09 9.70 -14.10
N VAL A 15 37.08 8.83 -14.12
CA VAL A 15 37.23 7.38 -14.31
C VAL A 15 36.92 6.97 -15.75
N CYS A 16 35.71 7.21 -16.24
CA CYS A 16 35.34 6.84 -17.62
C CYS A 16 35.53 7.95 -18.66
N GLY A 17 35.89 9.18 -18.24
CA GLY A 17 36.08 10.31 -19.16
C GLY A 17 34.80 10.95 -19.71
N SER A 18 33.62 10.42 -19.38
CA SER A 18 32.33 10.97 -19.81
C SER A 18 32.18 12.44 -19.43
N LYS A 19 31.79 13.26 -20.40
CA LYS A 19 31.63 14.71 -20.24
C LYS A 19 30.17 15.06 -19.99
N TRP A 20 29.93 16.05 -19.14
CA TRP A 20 28.62 16.67 -18.94
C TRP A 20 28.73 18.18 -19.17
N ARG A 21 27.65 18.77 -19.66
CA ARG A 21 27.49 20.21 -19.89
C ARG A 21 26.73 20.85 -18.74
N VAL A 22 26.57 22.17 -18.83
CA VAL A 22 25.63 22.89 -17.97
C VAL A 22 24.21 22.35 -18.25
N ASP A 23 23.42 22.18 -17.20
CA ASP A 23 22.05 21.61 -17.19
C ASP A 23 21.90 20.12 -17.47
N ASP A 24 23.00 19.42 -17.81
CA ASP A 24 23.01 17.96 -17.92
C ASP A 24 22.81 17.33 -16.54
N ASP A 25 22.02 16.26 -16.52
CA ASP A 25 21.81 15.46 -15.33
C ASP A 25 23.03 14.55 -15.08
N PHE A 26 23.57 14.57 -13.86
CA PHE A 26 24.64 13.66 -13.45
C PHE A 26 24.45 13.18 -12.01
N TYR A 27 25.03 12.03 -11.69
CA TYR A 27 25.01 11.44 -10.36
C TYR A 27 26.18 11.97 -9.52
N TRP A 28 25.91 12.28 -8.26
CA TRP A 28 26.90 12.81 -7.32
C TRP A 28 26.72 12.19 -5.93
N HIS A 29 27.82 11.79 -5.31
CA HIS A 29 27.86 11.29 -3.95
C HIS A 29 29.12 11.80 -3.24
N LYS A 30 28.97 12.22 -1.99
CA LYS A 30 30.09 12.51 -1.10
C LYS A 30 30.25 11.36 -0.10
N ASN A 31 31.39 10.67 -0.19
CA ASN A 31 31.74 9.53 0.64
C ASN A 31 32.14 9.97 2.05
N GLN A 32 32.22 9.02 2.98
CA GLN A 32 32.58 9.28 4.38
C GLN A 32 34.04 9.73 4.55
N ASP A 33 34.92 9.31 3.65
CA ASP A 33 36.33 9.72 3.55
C ASP A 33 36.52 11.11 2.93
N ASN A 34 35.43 11.87 2.76
CA ASN A 34 35.39 13.19 2.14
C ASN A 34 35.72 13.19 0.63
N SER A 35 35.86 12.01 -0.01
CA SER A 35 35.97 11.90 -1.46
C SER A 35 34.62 12.15 -2.14
N THR A 36 34.66 12.71 -3.35
CA THR A 36 33.45 12.97 -4.14
C THR A 36 33.45 12.11 -5.39
N VAL A 37 32.39 11.32 -5.54
CA VAL A 37 32.12 10.49 -6.70
C VAL A 37 31.09 11.20 -7.58
N LYS A 38 31.38 11.31 -8.87
CA LYS A 38 30.47 11.93 -9.84
C LYS A 38 30.61 11.35 -11.23
N CYS A 39 29.49 11.01 -11.84
CA CYS A 39 29.45 10.56 -13.24
C CYS A 39 28.06 10.77 -13.84
N ILE A 40 27.99 10.96 -15.15
CA ILE A 40 26.73 10.92 -15.91
C ILE A 40 26.25 9.49 -16.15
N ASP A 41 27.20 8.54 -16.18
CA ASP A 41 26.93 7.12 -16.30
C ASP A 41 26.69 6.52 -14.91
N LEU A 42 25.52 5.90 -14.74
CA LEU A 42 25.09 5.27 -13.50
C LEU A 42 25.98 4.09 -13.10
N GLU A 43 26.43 3.29 -14.06
CA GLU A 43 27.22 2.10 -13.78
C GLU A 43 28.62 2.51 -13.34
N CYS A 44 29.25 3.43 -14.07
CA CYS A 44 30.53 4.01 -13.66
C CYS A 44 30.43 4.76 -12.31
N PHE A 45 29.29 5.39 -12.01
CA PHE A 45 29.05 6.01 -10.70
C PHE A 45 28.99 4.99 -9.55
N LYS A 46 28.32 3.85 -9.76
CA LYS A 46 28.25 2.76 -8.77
C LYS A 46 29.60 2.08 -8.57
N GLU A 47 30.35 1.83 -9.65
CA GLU A 47 31.71 1.27 -9.60
C GLU A 47 32.68 2.14 -8.78
N GLN A 48 32.51 3.46 -8.83
CA GLN A 48 33.27 4.42 -8.01
C GLN A 48 32.85 4.42 -6.52
N GLY A 49 31.92 3.57 -6.11
CA GLY A 49 31.38 3.53 -4.75
C GLY A 49 30.21 4.48 -4.50
N GLY A 50 29.64 5.09 -5.56
CA GLY A 50 28.48 5.95 -5.45
C GLY A 50 27.21 5.17 -5.15
N THR A 51 26.54 5.49 -4.05
CA THR A 51 25.21 4.92 -3.73
C THR A 51 24.11 5.93 -4.02
N LEU A 52 23.13 5.56 -4.85
CA LEU A 52 21.87 6.31 -5.01
C LEU A 52 20.81 5.70 -4.10
N ASN A 53 20.02 6.56 -3.47
CA ASN A 53 18.76 6.11 -2.91
C ASN A 53 17.76 5.98 -4.07
N ASP A 54 17.63 4.79 -4.64
CA ASP A 54 16.42 4.39 -5.39
C ASP A 54 15.24 4.13 -4.46
N LYS A 55 15.20 4.81 -3.31
CA LYS A 55 13.98 4.96 -2.54
C LYS A 55 13.11 5.96 -3.30
N GLN A 56 12.56 5.51 -4.43
CA GLN A 56 11.19 5.87 -4.77
C GLN A 56 10.40 5.70 -3.48
N SER A 57 10.08 6.83 -2.86
CA SER A 57 8.88 7.05 -2.09
C SER A 57 8.13 5.76 -1.74
N ILE A 58 8.29 5.28 -0.51
CA ILE A 58 7.39 4.29 0.09
C ILE A 58 5.97 4.89 0.28
N LEU A 59 5.71 6.13 -0.17
CA LEU A 59 4.35 6.58 -0.48
C LEU A 59 3.99 6.07 -1.88
N GLY A 60 3.08 5.10 -1.89
CA GLY A 60 2.78 4.20 -2.99
C GLY A 60 2.61 4.83 -4.36
N SER A 61 3.23 4.17 -5.34
CA SER A 61 2.75 4.19 -6.71
C SER A 61 1.27 3.79 -6.69
N ARG A 62 0.38 4.67 -7.17
CA ARG A 62 -1.07 4.43 -7.26
C ARG A 62 -1.46 3.22 -8.13
N ASN A 63 -0.49 2.51 -8.71
CA ASN A 63 -0.66 1.39 -9.62
C ASN A 63 -0.02 0.07 -9.13
N ASP A 64 0.46 -0.01 -7.89
CA ASP A 64 0.92 -1.28 -7.34
C ASP A 64 -0.29 -2.15 -7.00
N THR A 65 -0.73 -2.95 -7.99
CA THR A 65 -1.76 -3.96 -7.80
C THR A 65 -1.28 -4.95 -6.76
N ILE A 66 -1.94 -4.99 -5.60
CA ILE A 66 -1.68 -5.99 -4.57
C ILE A 66 -2.06 -7.36 -5.16
N VAL A 67 -1.06 -8.15 -5.53
CA VAL A 67 -1.26 -9.55 -5.94
C VAL A 67 -1.37 -10.40 -4.68
N VAL A 68 -2.59 -10.62 -4.22
CA VAL A 68 -2.87 -11.55 -3.12
C VAL A 68 -2.83 -12.98 -3.68
N LYS A 69 -1.85 -13.77 -3.25
CA LYS A 69 -1.85 -15.22 -3.50
C LYS A 69 -2.67 -15.87 -2.39
N LEU A 70 -3.84 -16.40 -2.73
CA LEU A 70 -4.64 -17.20 -1.80
C LEU A 70 -3.87 -18.49 -1.50
N PRO A 71 -3.62 -18.85 -0.24
CA PRO A 71 -3.01 -20.14 0.09
C PRO A 71 -3.97 -21.28 -0.24
N ASP A 72 -3.44 -22.37 -0.80
CA ASP A 72 -4.20 -23.60 -1.00
C ASP A 72 -4.41 -24.28 0.36
N CYS A 73 -5.52 -23.99 1.03
CA CYS A 73 -5.93 -24.65 2.26
C CYS A 73 -7.39 -25.08 2.20
N GLU A 74 -7.69 -26.24 2.77
CA GLU A 74 -9.06 -26.70 2.95
C GLU A 74 -9.65 -26.07 4.21
N VAL A 75 -10.66 -25.23 4.03
CA VAL A 75 -11.42 -24.63 5.13
C VAL A 75 -12.39 -25.67 5.68
N SER A 76 -12.35 -25.90 7.00
CA SER A 76 -13.28 -26.79 7.70
C SER A 76 -14.74 -26.39 7.44
N ASP A 77 -15.63 -27.39 7.32
CA ASP A 77 -17.06 -27.15 7.08
C ASP A 77 -17.73 -26.36 8.21
N ASP A 78 -17.22 -26.45 9.44
CA ASP A 78 -17.72 -25.65 10.55
C ASP A 78 -17.48 -24.14 10.33
N VAL A 79 -16.37 -23.77 9.69
CA VAL A 79 -16.09 -22.37 9.33
C VAL A 79 -16.99 -21.90 8.19
N LYS A 80 -17.31 -22.78 7.24
CA LYS A 80 -18.26 -22.47 6.16
C LYS A 80 -19.66 -22.22 6.70
N ARG A 81 -20.09 -22.96 7.73
CA ARG A 81 -21.37 -22.71 8.40
C ARG A 81 -21.46 -21.33 9.05
N LEU A 82 -20.33 -20.81 9.55
CA LEU A 82 -20.28 -19.44 10.11
C LEU A 82 -20.54 -18.36 9.05
N THR A 83 -20.25 -18.64 7.77
CA THR A 83 -20.49 -17.69 6.68
C THR A 83 -21.94 -17.71 6.16
N GLU A 84 -22.76 -18.70 6.55
CA GLU A 84 -24.13 -18.86 6.01
C GLU A 84 -25.02 -17.65 6.26
N PHE A 85 -24.84 -16.95 7.39
CA PHE A 85 -25.62 -15.76 7.73
C PHE A 85 -24.89 -14.46 7.38
N GLU A 86 -23.63 -14.50 6.96
CA GLU A 86 -22.81 -13.31 6.72
C GLU A 86 -23.39 -12.45 5.59
N ASP A 87 -23.80 -13.08 4.49
CA ASP A 87 -24.40 -12.40 3.34
C ASP A 87 -25.71 -11.67 3.72
N GLU A 88 -26.56 -12.33 4.52
CA GLU A 88 -27.82 -11.74 4.99
C GLU A 88 -27.57 -10.49 5.85
N LEU A 89 -26.60 -10.57 6.76
CA LEU A 89 -26.22 -9.44 7.61
C LEU A 89 -25.62 -8.30 6.79
N PHE A 90 -24.79 -8.61 5.79
CA PHE A 90 -24.16 -7.63 4.94
C PHE A 90 -25.16 -6.88 4.06
N ILE A 91 -26.10 -7.59 3.44
CA ILE A 91 -27.18 -6.99 2.63
C ILE A 91 -28.07 -6.11 3.50
N THR A 92 -28.46 -6.60 4.68
CA THR A 92 -29.26 -5.84 5.64
C THR A 92 -28.56 -4.55 6.05
N ALA A 93 -27.27 -4.63 6.38
CA ALA A 93 -26.46 -3.46 6.73
C ALA A 93 -26.38 -2.46 5.57
N HIS A 94 -26.19 -2.95 4.34
CA HIS A 94 -26.09 -2.09 3.17
C HIS A 94 -27.37 -1.27 2.94
N HIS A 95 -28.54 -1.92 2.97
CA HIS A 95 -29.83 -1.23 2.81
C HIS A 95 -30.08 -0.23 3.95
N LYS A 96 -29.86 -0.62 5.20
CA LYS A 96 -30.02 0.27 6.36
C LYS A 96 -29.13 1.51 6.28
N MET A 97 -27.90 1.37 5.81
CA MET A 97 -27.00 2.52 5.67
C MET A 97 -27.41 3.44 4.53
N LYS A 98 -27.87 2.89 3.41
CA LYS A 98 -28.40 3.68 2.30
C LYS A 98 -29.66 4.47 2.69
N ASP A 99 -30.54 3.86 3.47
CA ASP A 99 -31.75 4.52 3.96
C ASP A 99 -31.45 5.61 4.99
N ARG A 100 -30.46 5.39 5.86
CA ARG A 100 -30.10 6.34 6.93
C ARG A 100 -29.20 7.48 6.46
N TYR A 101 -28.40 7.23 5.43
CA TYR A 101 -27.43 8.18 4.87
C TYR A 101 -27.59 8.24 3.33
N PRO A 102 -28.72 8.78 2.83
CA PRO A 102 -29.01 8.78 1.38
C PRO A 102 -28.01 9.62 0.57
N ASP A 103 -27.41 10.63 1.19
CA ASP A 103 -26.45 11.53 0.54
C ASP A 103 -25.02 10.95 0.48
N GLU A 104 -24.75 9.86 1.20
CA GLU A 104 -23.42 9.26 1.23
C GLU A 104 -23.22 8.32 0.02
N PRO A 105 -22.18 8.52 -0.81
CA PRO A 105 -21.93 7.67 -1.97
C PRO A 105 -21.55 6.26 -1.52
N VAL A 106 -22.20 5.24 -2.09
CA VAL A 106 -21.97 3.82 -1.79
C VAL A 106 -20.52 3.38 -2.05
N SER A 107 -19.86 4.00 -3.04
CA SER A 107 -18.44 3.78 -3.36
C SER A 107 -17.47 4.55 -2.45
N GLY A 108 -17.98 5.35 -1.52
CA GLY A 108 -17.18 6.15 -0.60
C GLY A 108 -16.57 5.31 0.51
N ASP A 109 -15.33 5.63 0.87
CA ASP A 109 -14.64 5.00 2.01
C ASP A 109 -15.43 5.14 3.32
N ARG A 110 -16.07 6.30 3.53
CA ARG A 110 -16.89 6.56 4.72
C ARG A 110 -18.12 5.65 4.75
N PHE A 111 -18.83 5.46 3.63
CA PHE A 111 -19.93 4.50 3.54
C PHE A 111 -19.48 3.08 3.88
N GLY A 112 -18.33 2.65 3.32
CA GLY A 112 -17.72 1.36 3.59
C GLY A 112 -17.44 1.14 5.09
N ARG A 113 -16.85 2.14 5.75
CA ARG A 113 -16.56 2.11 7.20
C ARG A 113 -17.83 2.01 8.05
N ILE A 114 -18.83 2.86 7.78
CA ILE A 114 -20.09 2.86 8.54
C ILE A 114 -20.81 1.51 8.37
N ARG A 115 -20.88 0.99 7.13
CA ARG A 115 -21.49 -0.32 6.86
C ARG A 115 -20.76 -1.44 7.60
N SER A 116 -19.43 -1.47 7.56
CA SER A 116 -18.63 -2.50 8.24
C SER A 116 -18.87 -2.48 9.76
N GLN A 117 -18.93 -1.29 10.36
CA GLN A 117 -19.26 -1.16 11.78
C GLN A 117 -20.66 -1.68 12.10
N TYR A 118 -21.64 -1.41 11.23
CA TYR A 118 -23.01 -1.88 11.42
C TYR A 118 -23.14 -3.40 11.24
N VAL A 119 -22.39 -4.00 10.30
CA VAL A 119 -22.30 -5.47 10.16
C VAL A 119 -21.80 -6.09 11.47
N GLY A 120 -20.77 -5.52 12.09
CA GLY A 120 -20.28 -5.98 13.40
C GLY A 120 -21.37 -5.96 14.47
N GLN A 121 -22.14 -4.86 14.56
CA GLN A 121 -23.26 -4.76 15.48
C GLN A 121 -24.36 -5.81 15.22
N LEU A 122 -24.66 -6.10 13.95
CA LEU A 122 -25.65 -7.13 13.61
C LEU A 122 -25.17 -8.53 14.00
N ILE A 123 -23.87 -8.81 13.87
CA ILE A 123 -23.28 -10.08 14.33
C ILE A 123 -23.46 -10.21 15.85
N ASP A 124 -23.16 -9.16 16.62
CA ASP A 124 -23.32 -9.17 18.08
C ASP A 124 -24.80 -9.42 18.48
N ILE A 125 -25.74 -8.74 17.83
CA ILE A 125 -27.18 -8.93 18.06
C ILE A 125 -27.61 -10.35 17.72
N LYS A 126 -27.12 -10.89 16.60
CA LYS A 126 -27.44 -12.26 16.17
C LYS A 126 -26.91 -13.29 17.17
N LEU A 127 -25.70 -13.10 17.68
CA LEU A 127 -25.10 -13.96 18.69
C LEU A 127 -25.94 -13.98 19.97
N VAL A 128 -26.33 -12.80 20.48
CA VAL A 128 -27.21 -12.71 21.66
C VAL A 128 -28.54 -13.42 21.41
N TYR A 129 -29.17 -13.20 20.25
CA TYR A 129 -30.44 -13.85 19.89
C TYR A 129 -30.36 -15.38 19.84
N LEU A 130 -29.26 -15.92 19.31
CA LEU A 130 -29.04 -17.36 19.26
C LEU A 130 -28.82 -17.93 20.68
N LEU A 131 -28.04 -17.23 21.52
CA LEU A 131 -27.81 -17.63 22.90
C LEU A 131 -29.11 -17.64 23.72
N THR A 132 -29.94 -16.60 23.61
CA THR A 132 -31.25 -16.58 24.29
C THR A 132 -32.15 -17.72 23.83
N LYS A 133 -32.16 -18.03 22.52
CA LYS A 133 -32.95 -19.16 21.99
C LYS A 133 -32.48 -20.54 22.46
N ILE A 134 -31.21 -20.69 22.80
CA ILE A 134 -30.66 -21.93 23.35
C ILE A 134 -31.08 -22.04 24.81
N LEU A 135 -30.93 -20.96 25.58
CA LEU A 135 -31.31 -20.89 26.99
C LEU A 135 -32.82 -21.08 27.23
N ASP A 136 -33.66 -20.55 26.33
CA ASP A 136 -35.13 -20.70 26.42
C ASP A 136 -35.62 -22.11 25.99
N LYS A 137 -34.73 -22.97 25.49
CA LYS A 137 -35.04 -24.35 25.05
C LYS A 137 -34.65 -25.43 26.05
N GLU A 138 -34.05 -25.07 27.18
CA GLU A 138 -33.83 -25.92 28.35
C GLU A 138 -34.92 -25.66 29.42
#